data_AF-A0AAV6B048-F1
#
_entry.id   AF-A0AAV6B048-F1
#
_cell.length_a   1.000
_cell.length_b   1.000
_cell.length_c   1.000
_cell.angle_alpha   90.00
_cell.angle_beta   90.00
_cell.angle_gamma   90.00
#
_symmetry.space_group_name_H-M   'P 1'
#
loop_
_entity.id
_entity.type
_entity.pdbx_description
1 polymer ?
#
loop_
_entity_poly.entity_id
_entity_poly.type
_entity_poly.pdbx_seq_one_letter_code
_entity_poly.pdbx_strand_id
1 'polypeptide(L)'
;MKWFDSPTRVKLCPYTALAIVALGFSLARAADVPVSEVFVRIRNDKGEERLTAEKDFRRNITEWKIAGPAFVAITSSPWPTGLVPVFPLASESGFQLRRLPPRGQENDVEPLFFALPPPDEPHATNIAGPWSCAATNAHGSKHYLDWELANEGESVAGRFSQSSEYRVAFITGGTFRSNRFALNVDYINNRYVLNGEWRGGKLLGSWRHLDNEENGTWEGTRPTSKAAVPPATESVALFEWRRGDERRYSIETSLSESGWTRAARPLCRVWRGK
;
A
#
# COMPACT_ATOMS: atom_id res chain seq x y z
N MET A 1 61.27 33.72 -30.21
CA MET A 1 62.17 33.73 -29.03
C MET A 1 61.27 33.82 -27.80
N LYS A 2 61.55 33.01 -26.77
CA LYS A 2 60.79 32.73 -25.52
C LYS A 2 60.13 34.00 -24.92
N TRP A 3 58.97 33.94 -24.28
CA TRP A 3 58.75 33.41 -22.92
C TRP A 3 57.39 32.74 -22.73
N PHE A 4 57.42 31.59 -22.05
CA PHE A 4 56.30 30.86 -21.47
C PHE A 4 55.99 31.46 -20.09
N ASP A 5 54.70 31.55 -19.75
CA ASP A 5 54.27 31.53 -18.35
C ASP A 5 53.18 30.47 -18.17
N SER A 6 53.31 29.72 -17.08
CA SER A 6 52.58 28.48 -16.80
C SER A 6 51.24 28.76 -16.11
N PRO A 7 50.18 27.96 -16.32
CA PRO A 7 49.12 27.83 -15.35
C PRO A 7 49.32 26.58 -14.49
N THR A 8 49.44 26.84 -13.19
CA THR A 8 49.43 25.92 -12.06
C THR A 8 48.21 25.01 -12.13
N ARG A 9 48.43 23.68 -12.16
CA ARG A 9 47.37 22.68 -11.99
C ARG A 9 46.88 22.67 -10.54
N VAL A 10 45.64 23.11 -10.32
CA VAL A 10 44.90 22.75 -9.11
C VAL A 10 44.17 21.44 -9.38
N LYS A 11 44.59 20.37 -8.68
CA LYS A 11 43.85 19.11 -8.59
C LYS A 11 42.55 19.35 -7.82
N LEU A 12 41.40 19.15 -8.46
CA LEU A 12 40.11 19.08 -7.78
C LEU A 12 39.84 17.63 -7.36
N CYS A 13 39.79 17.40 -6.05
CA CYS A 13 39.19 16.22 -5.42
C CYS A 13 37.66 16.29 -5.54
N PRO A 14 36.93 15.19 -5.80
CA PRO A 14 35.47 15.21 -5.83
C PRO A 14 34.90 14.80 -4.46
N TYR A 15 34.85 15.74 -3.50
CA TYR A 15 34.01 15.61 -2.30
C TYR A 15 33.63 17.00 -1.79
N THR A 16 32.49 17.53 -2.25
CA THR A 16 31.76 18.64 -1.59
C THR A 16 30.36 18.70 -2.24
N ALA A 17 29.36 18.04 -1.64
CA ALA A 17 28.36 18.66 -0.75
C ALA A 17 27.65 19.85 -1.41
N LEU A 18 26.54 19.58 -2.11
CA LEU A 18 25.58 20.58 -2.52
C LEU A 18 24.53 20.70 -1.41
N ALA A 19 24.70 21.69 -0.54
CA ALA A 19 23.67 22.10 0.41
C ALA A 19 22.61 22.92 -0.36
N ILE A 20 21.46 22.32 -0.62
CA ILE A 20 20.26 23.08 -0.98
C ILE A 20 19.46 23.24 0.31
N VAL A 21 19.53 24.44 0.88
CA VAL A 21 18.63 24.90 1.94
C VAL A 21 17.26 25.11 1.27
N ALA A 22 16.43 24.08 1.31
CA ALA A 22 14.99 24.23 1.11
C ALA A 22 14.35 24.32 2.50
N LEU A 23 14.15 25.56 2.97
CA LEU A 23 13.16 25.86 4.01
C LEU A 23 11.76 25.62 3.41
N GLY A 24 11.42 24.34 3.23
CA GLY A 24 10.06 23.91 3.01
C GLY A 24 9.42 23.75 4.38
N PHE A 25 8.50 24.65 4.73
CA PHE A 25 7.50 24.36 5.75
C PHE A 25 6.75 23.10 5.30
N SER A 26 7.18 21.93 5.80
CA SER A 26 6.33 20.75 5.84
C SER A 26 5.26 21.07 6.85
N LEU A 27 4.14 21.61 6.39
CA LEU A 27 2.88 21.41 7.10
C LEU A 27 2.70 19.91 7.14
N ALA A 28 3.13 19.29 8.25
CA ALA A 28 2.69 17.96 8.61
C ALA A 28 1.17 18.00 8.52
N ARG A 29 0.62 17.47 7.43
CA ARG A 29 -0.81 17.25 7.31
C ARG A 29 -1.14 16.41 8.54
N ALA A 30 -1.96 16.95 9.45
CA ALA A 30 -2.39 16.22 10.64
C ALA A 30 -2.80 14.83 10.16
N ALA A 31 -2.19 13.78 10.71
CA ALA A 31 -2.45 12.43 10.28
C ALA A 31 -3.96 12.19 10.41
N ASP A 32 -4.66 12.09 9.28
CA ASP A 32 -6.11 11.86 9.29
C ASP A 32 -6.35 10.54 10.02
N VAL A 33 -7.00 10.63 11.18
CA VAL A 33 -7.34 9.47 12.01
C VAL A 33 -8.17 8.52 11.14
N PRO A 34 -7.88 7.21 11.12
CA PRO A 34 -8.71 6.24 10.40
C PRO A 34 -10.19 6.38 10.78
N VAL A 35 -11.05 6.58 9.79
CA VAL A 35 -12.49 6.83 9.96
C VAL A 35 -13.30 5.67 9.41
N SER A 36 -14.36 5.29 10.11
CA SER A 36 -15.36 4.34 9.60
C SER A 36 -16.33 5.05 8.66
N GLU A 37 -16.45 4.56 7.43
CA GLU A 37 -17.30 5.13 6.39
C GLU A 37 -18.30 4.12 5.87
N VAL A 38 -19.51 4.59 5.54
CA VAL A 38 -20.52 3.79 4.83
C VAL A 38 -20.17 3.77 3.35
N PHE A 39 -20.05 2.58 2.78
CA PHE A 39 -19.91 2.34 1.36
C PHE A 39 -21.26 1.98 0.75
N VAL A 40 -21.53 2.59 -0.41
CA VAL A 40 -22.74 2.36 -1.20
C VAL A 40 -22.36 1.81 -2.56
N ARG A 41 -23.25 0.97 -3.12
CA ARG A 41 -23.21 0.62 -4.54
C ARG A 41 -23.89 1.75 -5.31
N ILE A 42 -23.23 2.24 -6.34
CA ILE A 42 -23.78 3.21 -7.27
C ILE A 42 -23.89 2.60 -8.66
N ARG A 43 -24.91 2.99 -9.41
CA ARG A 43 -25.17 2.52 -10.77
C ARG A 43 -25.47 3.70 -11.70
N ASN A 44 -24.93 3.69 -12.92
CA ASN A 44 -25.26 4.67 -13.96
C ASN A 44 -26.38 4.16 -14.90
N ASP A 45 -26.83 5.02 -15.82
CA ASP A 45 -27.91 4.68 -16.76
C ASP A 45 -27.49 3.61 -17.80
N LYS A 46 -26.19 3.32 -17.94
CA LYS A 46 -25.66 2.21 -18.75
C LYS A 46 -25.65 0.88 -18.00
N GLY A 47 -26.03 0.87 -16.72
CA GLY A 47 -26.05 -0.32 -15.87
C GLY A 47 -24.72 -0.64 -15.20
N GLU A 48 -23.67 0.17 -15.38
CA GLU A 48 -22.37 -0.04 -14.75
C GLU A 48 -22.47 0.19 -13.25
N GLU A 49 -21.88 -0.70 -12.44
CA GLU A 49 -21.84 -0.60 -10.99
C GLU A 49 -20.46 -0.22 -10.46
N ARG A 50 -20.41 0.60 -9.41
CA ARG A 50 -19.19 0.93 -8.66
C ARG A 50 -19.46 0.97 -7.16
N LEU A 51 -18.37 0.92 -6.39
CA LEU A 51 -18.39 1.18 -4.94
C LEU A 51 -17.77 2.55 -4.67
N THR A 52 -18.38 3.29 -3.76
CA THR A 52 -17.84 4.56 -3.26
C THR A 52 -18.26 4.78 -1.81
N ALA A 53 -17.51 5.59 -1.07
CA ALA A 53 -17.95 6.08 0.22
C ALA A 53 -19.13 7.05 0.02
N GLU A 54 -20.15 6.94 0.87
CA GLU A 54 -21.38 7.72 0.74
C GLU A 54 -21.11 9.23 0.81
N LYS A 55 -20.14 9.65 1.65
CA LYS A 55 -19.70 11.05 1.75
C LYS A 55 -19.18 11.61 0.43
N ASP A 56 -18.53 10.78 -0.40
CA ASP A 56 -17.91 11.19 -1.66
C ASP A 56 -18.96 11.24 -2.77
N PHE A 57 -19.93 10.31 -2.75
CA PHE A 57 -21.11 10.35 -3.64
C PHE A 57 -21.92 11.64 -3.45
N ARG A 58 -22.25 12.01 -2.21
CA ARG A 58 -23.04 13.21 -1.89
C ARG A 58 -22.38 14.52 -2.34
N ARG A 59 -21.06 14.52 -2.56
CA ARG A 59 -20.33 15.72 -2.92
C ARG A 59 -20.35 16.03 -4.41
N ASN A 60 -20.35 15.03 -5.32
CA ASN A 60 -19.92 15.31 -6.70
C ASN A 60 -20.42 14.35 -7.81
N ILE A 61 -21.56 13.64 -7.67
CA ILE A 61 -21.97 12.70 -8.74
C ILE A 61 -23.45 12.88 -9.15
N THR A 62 -23.69 13.47 -10.32
CA THR A 62 -25.03 13.70 -10.89
C THR A 62 -25.52 12.59 -11.82
N GLU A 63 -24.62 11.81 -12.42
CA GLU A 63 -24.94 10.77 -13.42
C GLU A 63 -25.08 9.34 -12.84
N TRP A 64 -24.91 9.19 -11.52
CA TRP A 64 -24.98 7.90 -10.85
C TRP A 64 -26.06 7.94 -9.77
N LYS A 65 -26.72 6.80 -9.55
CA LYS A 65 -27.75 6.65 -8.52
C LYS A 65 -27.31 5.61 -7.52
N ILE A 66 -27.66 5.81 -6.25
CA ILE A 66 -27.43 4.80 -5.21
C ILE A 66 -28.31 3.58 -5.53
N ALA A 67 -27.66 2.44 -5.79
CA ALA A 67 -28.32 1.15 -6.01
C ALA A 67 -28.58 0.41 -4.69
N GLY A 68 -27.90 0.79 -3.61
CA GLY A 68 -28.17 0.33 -2.25
C GLY A 68 -26.94 0.38 -1.34
N PRO A 69 -27.12 0.17 -0.03
CA PRO A 69 -26.00 0.04 0.90
C PRO A 69 -25.15 -1.18 0.55
N ALA A 70 -23.84 -1.07 0.78
CA ALA A 70 -22.90 -2.17 0.60
C ALA A 70 -22.41 -2.69 1.95
N PHE A 71 -21.70 -1.85 2.72
CA PHE A 71 -21.04 -2.21 3.98
C PHE A 71 -20.42 -0.96 4.61
N VAL A 72 -19.82 -1.11 5.80
CA VAL A 72 -18.94 -0.13 6.43
C VAL A 72 -17.49 -0.61 6.30
N ALA A 73 -16.58 0.30 6.01
CA ALA A 73 -15.14 0.03 5.95
C ALA A 73 -14.32 1.24 6.46
N ILE A 74 -13.02 1.04 6.69
CA ILE A 74 -12.14 2.11 7.17
C ILE A 74 -11.57 2.88 5.99
N THR A 75 -11.60 4.20 6.04
CA THR A 75 -10.82 5.07 5.15
C THR A 75 -9.80 5.85 5.96
N SER A 76 -8.62 6.06 5.40
CA SER A 76 -7.56 6.84 6.04
C SER A 76 -6.58 7.32 4.99
N SER A 77 -5.93 8.46 5.25
CA SER A 77 -4.81 8.92 4.41
C SER A 77 -3.53 8.13 4.71
N PRO A 78 -3.04 8.04 5.96
CA PRO A 78 -1.99 7.10 6.29
C PRO A 78 -2.54 5.67 6.33
N TRP A 79 -1.76 4.69 5.88
CA TRP A 79 -2.19 3.31 5.99
C TRP A 79 -2.28 2.90 7.47
N PRO A 80 -3.42 2.37 7.94
CA PRO A 80 -3.55 1.92 9.31
C PRO A 80 -2.82 0.60 9.56
N THR A 81 -2.33 0.40 10.77
CA THR A 81 -1.85 -0.91 11.22
C THR A 81 -3.04 -1.85 11.50
N GLY A 82 -2.84 -3.15 11.28
CA GLY A 82 -3.85 -4.18 11.61
C GLY A 82 -4.97 -4.36 10.59
N LEU A 83 -4.90 -3.67 9.44
CA LEU A 83 -5.86 -3.82 8.33
C LEU A 83 -5.11 -4.10 7.02
N VAL A 84 -5.83 -4.63 6.04
CA VAL A 84 -5.35 -4.81 4.66
C VAL A 84 -5.97 -3.73 3.76
N PRO A 85 -5.20 -3.13 2.84
CA PRO A 85 -5.74 -2.21 1.85
C PRO A 85 -6.55 -2.96 0.79
N VAL A 86 -7.56 -2.30 0.22
CA VAL A 86 -8.32 -2.78 -0.93
C VAL A 86 -8.32 -1.69 -2.00
N PHE A 87 -7.76 -2.02 -3.15
CA PHE A 87 -7.53 -1.10 -4.26
C PHE A 87 -8.64 -1.15 -5.30
N PRO A 88 -9.04 0.01 -5.83
CA PRO A 88 -9.87 0.12 -7.01
C PRO A 88 -9.03 -0.07 -8.28
N LEU A 89 -9.38 -1.04 -9.12
CA LEU A 89 -8.75 -1.27 -10.41
C LEU A 89 -9.75 -1.05 -11.54
N ALA A 90 -9.45 -0.09 -12.41
CA ALA A 90 -10.14 0.00 -13.69
C ALA A 90 -9.65 -1.12 -14.61
N SER A 91 -10.59 -1.79 -15.28
CA SER A 91 -10.34 -2.79 -16.32
C SER A 91 -11.23 -2.47 -17.52
N GLU A 92 -10.91 -3.04 -18.69
CA GLU A 92 -11.76 -2.93 -19.88
C GLU A 92 -13.18 -3.48 -19.62
N SER A 93 -13.28 -4.52 -18.79
CA SER A 93 -14.52 -5.15 -18.31
C SER A 93 -15.24 -4.40 -17.19
N GLY A 94 -14.78 -3.21 -16.80
CA GLY A 94 -15.32 -2.44 -15.68
C GLY A 94 -14.42 -2.45 -14.46
N PHE A 95 -15.01 -2.49 -13.26
CA PHE A 95 -14.28 -2.26 -12.01
C PHE A 95 -13.93 -3.56 -11.28
N GLN A 96 -12.71 -3.65 -10.75
CA GLN A 96 -12.27 -4.76 -9.89
C GLN A 96 -11.70 -4.22 -8.57
N LEU A 97 -11.94 -4.94 -7.48
CA LEU A 97 -11.25 -4.76 -6.21
C LEU A 97 -10.19 -5.83 -6.00
N ARG A 98 -9.01 -5.42 -5.55
CA ARG A 98 -7.91 -6.31 -5.19
C ARG A 98 -7.22 -5.87 -3.91
N ARG A 99 -6.51 -6.77 -3.23
CA ARG A 99 -5.69 -6.41 -2.06
C ARG A 99 -4.27 -6.00 -2.40
N LEU A 100 -3.82 -6.23 -3.64
CA LEU A 100 -2.57 -5.70 -4.14
C LEU A 100 -2.85 -4.52 -5.08
N PRO A 101 -2.02 -3.46 -5.04
CA PRO A 101 -2.03 -2.42 -6.05
C PRO A 101 -1.70 -3.00 -7.45
N PRO A 102 -2.05 -2.30 -8.55
CA PRO A 102 -1.57 -2.66 -9.87
C PRO A 102 -0.05 -2.60 -9.91
N ARG A 103 0.55 -3.62 -10.53
CA ARG A 103 2.01 -3.73 -10.62
C ARG A 103 2.59 -2.51 -11.33
N GLY A 104 3.57 -1.87 -10.71
CA GLY A 104 4.25 -0.69 -11.24
C GLY A 104 3.46 0.62 -11.08
N GLN A 105 2.31 0.60 -10.40
CA GLN A 105 1.49 1.77 -10.10
C GLN A 105 1.35 1.99 -8.59
N GLU A 106 2.18 1.33 -7.78
CA GLU A 106 2.08 1.37 -6.32
C GLU A 106 2.14 2.80 -5.76
N ASN A 107 2.91 3.68 -6.39
CA ASN A 107 3.02 5.08 -6.00
C ASN A 107 1.82 5.95 -6.45
N ASP A 108 1.06 5.50 -7.44
CA ASP A 108 0.03 6.32 -8.11
C ASP A 108 -1.41 5.91 -7.74
N VAL A 109 -1.57 4.80 -7.01
CA VAL A 109 -2.87 4.28 -6.58
C VAL A 109 -3.03 4.39 -5.07
N GLU A 110 -4.20 4.86 -4.64
CA GLU A 110 -4.60 4.80 -3.24
C GLU A 110 -5.61 3.66 -3.00
N PRO A 111 -5.58 3.03 -1.81
CA PRO A 111 -6.64 2.12 -1.41
C PRO A 111 -8.00 2.84 -1.42
N LEU A 112 -9.04 2.16 -1.91
CA LEU A 112 -10.41 2.62 -1.80
C LEU A 112 -10.88 2.58 -0.34
N PHE A 113 -10.45 1.54 0.38
CA PHE A 113 -10.69 1.36 1.82
C PHE A 113 -9.70 0.37 2.42
N PHE A 114 -9.74 0.25 3.75
CA PHE A 114 -9.03 -0.72 4.56
C PHE A 114 -10.02 -1.62 5.30
N ALA A 115 -9.67 -2.90 5.41
CA ALA A 115 -10.55 -3.94 5.93
C ALA A 115 -9.77 -4.97 6.75
N LEU A 116 -10.49 -5.84 7.46
CA LEU A 116 -9.88 -7.01 8.09
C LEU A 116 -9.50 -8.04 7.00
N PRO A 117 -8.42 -8.81 7.17
CA PRO A 117 -8.05 -9.82 6.19
C PRO A 117 -9.10 -10.95 6.11
N PRO A 118 -9.12 -11.73 5.02
CA PRO A 118 -9.88 -12.97 4.95
C PRO A 118 -9.66 -13.88 6.18
N PRO A 119 -10.68 -14.66 6.62
CA PRO A 119 -10.56 -15.53 7.78
C PRO A 119 -9.43 -16.57 7.69
N ASP A 120 -9.12 -17.02 6.47
CA ASP A 120 -8.07 -17.99 6.14
C ASP A 120 -6.67 -17.36 6.00
N GLU A 121 -6.56 -16.04 6.15
CA GLU A 121 -5.28 -15.30 6.13
C GLU A 121 -5.05 -14.49 7.42
N PRO A 122 -5.07 -15.12 8.62
CA PRO A 122 -4.97 -14.39 9.89
C PRO A 122 -3.63 -13.66 10.08
N HIS A 123 -2.59 -14.08 9.36
CA HIS A 123 -1.26 -13.49 9.42
C HIS A 123 -1.03 -12.37 8.40
N ALA A 124 -2.01 -12.01 7.57
CA ALA A 124 -1.84 -10.94 6.60
C ALA A 124 -1.46 -9.60 7.26
N THR A 125 -2.06 -9.31 8.42
CA THR A 125 -1.77 -8.11 9.22
C THR A 125 -0.41 -8.15 9.92
N ASN A 126 0.30 -9.27 9.91
CA ASN A 126 1.70 -9.32 10.34
C ASN A 126 2.58 -8.52 9.39
N ILE A 127 2.20 -8.36 8.11
CA ILE A 127 2.95 -7.62 7.09
C ILE A 127 2.22 -6.37 6.63
N ALA A 128 0.92 -6.44 6.34
CA ALA A 128 0.18 -5.34 5.75
C ALA A 128 0.19 -4.06 6.62
N GLY A 129 0.19 -2.89 5.99
CA GLY A 129 0.21 -1.59 6.64
C GLY A 129 1.59 -0.95 6.70
N PRO A 130 1.76 0.08 7.53
CA PRO A 130 2.97 0.89 7.55
C PRO A 130 4.09 0.23 8.36
N TRP A 131 5.33 0.54 8.00
CA TRP A 131 6.55 0.14 8.67
C TRP A 131 7.55 1.28 8.70
N SER A 132 8.19 1.48 9.85
CA SER A 132 9.37 2.33 9.98
C SER A 132 10.61 1.47 10.11
N CYS A 133 11.54 1.67 9.18
CA CYS A 133 12.69 0.81 8.98
C CYS A 133 13.99 1.57 9.20
N ALA A 134 14.94 0.92 9.87
CA ALA A 134 16.32 1.36 10.01
C ALA A 134 17.23 0.33 9.34
N ALA A 135 17.83 0.69 8.22
CA ALA A 135 18.84 -0.11 7.52
C ALA A 135 20.24 0.33 7.96
N THR A 136 21.11 -0.62 8.29
CA THR A 136 22.51 -0.38 8.67
C THR A 136 23.41 -1.05 7.65
N ASN A 137 24.37 -0.32 7.06
CA ASN A 137 25.35 -0.91 6.14
C ASN A 137 26.51 -1.59 6.89
N ALA A 138 27.39 -2.26 6.16
CA ALA A 138 28.58 -2.92 6.71
C ALA A 138 29.54 -1.98 7.48
N HIS A 139 29.46 -0.67 7.25
CA HIS A 139 30.25 0.37 7.93
C HIS A 139 29.54 0.99 9.13
N GLY A 140 28.31 0.55 9.45
CA GLY A 140 27.53 1.05 10.57
C GLY A 140 26.72 2.33 10.29
N SER A 141 26.75 2.86 9.06
CA SER A 141 25.88 3.98 8.67
C SER A 141 24.42 3.53 8.63
N LYS A 142 23.53 4.39 9.15
CA LYS A 142 22.10 4.12 9.25
C LYS A 142 21.29 4.95 8.25
N HIS A 143 20.33 4.31 7.62
CA HIS A 143 19.34 4.90 6.73
C HIS A 143 17.94 4.60 7.27
N TYR A 144 17.08 5.62 7.27
CA TYR A 144 15.72 5.52 7.76
C TYR A 144 14.75 5.64 6.60
N LEU A 145 13.87 4.66 6.48
CA LEU A 145 12.91 4.56 5.39
C LEU A 145 11.60 4.02 5.94
N ASP A 146 10.50 4.41 5.32
CA ASP A 146 9.17 3.94 5.70
C ASP A 146 8.52 3.22 4.52
N TRP A 147 7.86 2.10 4.80
CA TRP A 147 7.10 1.33 3.80
C TRP A 147 5.61 1.34 4.11
N GLU A 148 4.82 1.21 3.05
CA GLU A 148 3.40 0.87 3.10
C GLU A 148 3.22 -0.44 2.32
N LEU A 149 2.98 -1.54 3.04
CA LEU A 149 2.95 -2.88 2.47
C LEU A 149 1.54 -3.45 2.40
N ALA A 150 1.26 -4.18 1.33
CA ALA A 150 0.03 -4.91 1.08
C ALA A 150 0.38 -6.38 0.80
N ASN A 151 -0.55 -7.30 1.11
CA ASN A 151 -0.35 -8.70 0.80
C ASN A 151 -1.64 -9.40 0.36
N GLU A 152 -1.48 -10.41 -0.49
CA GLU A 152 -2.54 -11.30 -0.96
C GLU A 152 -1.98 -12.72 -1.09
N GLY A 153 -2.45 -13.62 -0.22
CA GLY A 153 -1.79 -14.91 -0.04
C GLY A 153 -0.33 -14.71 0.36
N GLU A 154 0.58 -15.35 -0.38
CA GLU A 154 2.03 -15.25 -0.16
C GLU A 154 2.67 -14.05 -0.87
N SER A 155 1.94 -13.33 -1.73
CA SER A 155 2.49 -12.20 -2.47
C SER A 155 2.47 -10.92 -1.64
N VAL A 156 3.54 -10.14 -1.72
CA VAL A 156 3.66 -8.83 -1.09
C VAL A 156 3.94 -7.79 -2.17
N ALA A 157 3.26 -6.66 -2.10
CA ALA A 157 3.54 -5.47 -2.89
C ALA A 157 3.44 -4.25 -1.97
N GLY A 158 3.90 -3.09 -2.42
CA GLY A 158 3.83 -1.89 -1.61
C GLY A 158 4.63 -0.76 -2.21
N ARG A 159 4.80 0.28 -1.40
CA ARG A 159 5.56 1.47 -1.77
C ARG A 159 6.38 1.98 -0.60
N PHE A 160 7.32 2.84 -0.92
CA PHE A 160 7.92 3.71 0.09
C PHE A 160 6.93 4.80 0.46
N SER A 161 7.01 5.29 1.69
CA SER A 161 6.16 6.38 2.15
C SER A 161 6.28 7.60 1.22
N GLN A 162 5.13 8.09 0.78
CA GLN A 162 5.03 9.23 -0.14
C GLN A 162 5.46 10.56 0.51
N SER A 163 5.60 10.59 1.84
CA SER A 163 6.14 11.74 2.58
C SER A 163 7.67 11.72 2.75
N SER A 164 8.35 10.69 2.24
CA SER A 164 9.79 10.51 2.39
C SER A 164 10.61 10.94 1.16
N GLU A 165 11.92 11.07 1.33
CA GLU A 165 12.87 11.25 0.21
C GLU A 165 12.94 10.02 -0.71
N TYR A 166 12.58 8.84 -0.18
CA TYR A 166 12.60 7.56 -0.90
C TYR A 166 11.31 7.29 -1.69
N ARG A 167 10.38 8.25 -1.81
CA ARG A 167 9.11 8.08 -2.56
C ARG A 167 9.29 7.70 -4.04
N VAL A 168 10.49 7.90 -4.60
CA VAL A 168 10.84 7.52 -5.97
C VAL A 168 11.41 6.10 -6.09
N ALA A 169 11.56 5.39 -4.97
CA ALA A 169 11.92 3.97 -4.97
C ALA A 169 10.68 3.11 -5.21
N PHE A 170 10.89 1.94 -5.80
CA PHE A 170 9.84 0.99 -6.16
C PHE A 170 10.08 -0.35 -5.49
N ILE A 171 9.03 -0.92 -4.87
CA ILE A 171 9.03 -2.31 -4.46
C ILE A 171 8.53 -3.12 -5.65
N THR A 172 9.42 -3.81 -6.35
CA THR A 172 9.12 -4.46 -7.63
C THR A 172 8.59 -5.89 -7.50
N GLY A 173 8.62 -6.42 -6.27
CA GLY A 173 7.98 -7.68 -5.91
C GLY A 173 8.35 -8.11 -4.49
N GLY A 174 7.56 -9.02 -3.92
CA GLY A 174 7.83 -9.53 -2.59
C GLY A 174 7.03 -10.77 -2.25
N THR A 175 7.47 -11.47 -1.21
CA THR A 175 6.80 -12.66 -0.70
C THR A 175 6.78 -12.70 0.82
N PHE A 176 5.72 -13.26 1.39
CA PHE A 176 5.64 -13.60 2.81
C PHE A 176 5.08 -15.01 3.01
N ARG A 177 5.89 -15.91 3.55
CA ARG A 177 5.51 -17.31 3.82
C ARG A 177 6.29 -17.84 5.00
N SER A 178 5.62 -18.55 5.92
CA SER A 178 6.28 -19.20 7.07
C SER A 178 7.15 -18.23 7.88
N ASN A 179 6.63 -17.01 8.12
CA ASN A 179 7.32 -15.90 8.77
C ASN A 179 8.57 -15.40 8.05
N ARG A 180 8.90 -15.89 6.85
CA ARG A 180 9.97 -15.37 6.01
C ARG A 180 9.43 -14.35 5.03
N PHE A 181 10.20 -13.31 4.84
CA PHE A 181 9.86 -12.13 4.05
C PHE A 181 10.97 -11.85 3.05
N ALA A 182 10.59 -11.52 1.82
CA ALA A 182 11.53 -11.05 0.81
C ALA A 182 10.91 -9.88 0.04
N LEU A 183 11.71 -8.86 -0.27
CA LEU A 183 11.37 -7.78 -1.18
C LEU A 183 12.48 -7.57 -2.21
N ASN A 184 12.07 -7.23 -3.42
CA ASN A 184 12.93 -6.64 -4.43
C ASN A 184 12.64 -5.13 -4.48
N VAL A 185 13.69 -4.33 -4.47
CA VAL A 185 13.60 -2.87 -4.47
C VAL A 185 14.48 -2.29 -5.56
N ASP A 186 13.89 -1.41 -6.37
CA ASP A 186 14.61 -0.58 -7.32
C ASP A 186 14.63 0.86 -6.80
N TYR A 187 15.81 1.45 -6.72
CA TYR A 187 15.98 2.85 -6.35
C TYR A 187 16.99 3.51 -7.28
N ILE A 188 16.48 4.43 -8.11
CA ILE A 188 17.24 5.06 -9.20
C ILE A 188 17.78 3.94 -10.12
N ASN A 189 19.10 3.77 -10.21
CA ASN A 189 19.75 2.77 -11.07
C ASN A 189 20.24 1.56 -10.29
N ASN A 190 19.88 1.45 -9.01
CA ASN A 190 20.36 0.42 -8.11
C ASN A 190 19.24 -0.55 -7.78
N ARG A 191 19.59 -1.83 -7.68
CA ARG A 191 18.66 -2.90 -7.33
C ARG A 191 19.09 -3.58 -6.04
N TYR A 192 18.13 -3.83 -5.17
CA TYR A 192 18.36 -4.40 -3.85
C TYR A 192 17.43 -5.59 -3.62
N VAL A 193 17.95 -6.58 -2.90
CA VAL A 193 17.14 -7.66 -2.35
C VAL A 193 17.19 -7.56 -0.84
N LEU A 194 16.02 -7.55 -0.22
CA LEU A 194 15.84 -7.58 1.22
C LEU A 194 15.27 -8.94 1.59
N ASN A 195 15.91 -9.60 2.55
CA ASN A 195 15.41 -10.84 3.14
C ASN A 195 15.27 -10.65 4.64
N GLY A 196 14.24 -11.23 5.23
CA GLY A 196 14.03 -11.13 6.66
C GLY A 196 13.01 -12.11 7.19
N GLU A 197 12.67 -11.90 8.44
CA GLU A 197 11.66 -12.64 9.16
C GLU A 197 10.77 -11.72 9.98
N TRP A 198 9.52 -12.15 10.17
CA TRP A 198 8.63 -11.55 11.15
C TRP A 198 8.82 -12.24 12.50
N ARG A 199 9.15 -11.46 13.54
CA ARG A 199 9.34 -11.97 14.90
C ARG A 199 8.86 -10.95 15.92
N GLY A 200 7.87 -11.33 16.74
CA GLY A 200 7.43 -10.51 17.87
C GLY A 200 6.93 -9.12 17.47
N GLY A 201 6.24 -8.99 16.33
CA GLY A 201 5.72 -7.71 15.83
C GLY A 201 6.74 -6.84 15.11
N LYS A 202 7.97 -7.33 14.91
CA LYS A 202 9.03 -6.66 14.15
C LYS A 202 9.35 -7.44 12.87
N LEU A 203 9.90 -6.72 11.91
CA LEU A 203 10.62 -7.30 10.78
C LEU A 203 12.12 -7.15 11.02
N LEU A 204 12.88 -8.22 10.83
CA LEU A 204 14.32 -8.22 11.01
C LEU A 204 14.96 -8.89 9.81
N GLY A 205 16.07 -8.36 9.30
CA GLY A 205 16.65 -8.93 8.10
C GLY A 205 17.99 -8.37 7.66
N SER A 206 18.35 -8.77 6.44
CA SER A 206 19.49 -8.27 5.70
C SER A 206 19.05 -7.71 4.35
N TRP A 207 19.88 -6.82 3.82
CA TRP A 207 19.73 -6.28 2.48
C TRP A 207 21.05 -6.47 1.73
N ARG A 208 20.97 -6.59 0.41
CA ARG A 208 22.12 -6.71 -0.48
C ARG A 208 21.87 -5.91 -1.75
N HIS A 209 22.85 -5.11 -2.15
CA HIS A 209 22.88 -4.49 -3.46
C HIS A 209 23.22 -5.54 -4.51
N LEU A 210 22.52 -5.58 -5.65
CA LEU A 210 22.67 -6.66 -6.62
C LEU A 210 23.88 -6.49 -7.54
N ASP A 211 24.28 -5.24 -7.81
CA ASP A 211 25.35 -4.94 -8.77
C ASP A 211 26.73 -4.71 -8.10
N ASN A 212 26.84 -4.82 -6.77
CA ASN A 212 28.10 -4.69 -6.03
C ASN A 212 28.07 -5.54 -4.74
N GLU A 213 29.12 -5.47 -3.92
CA GLU A 213 29.23 -6.26 -2.68
C GLU A 213 28.62 -5.58 -1.44
N GLU A 214 27.96 -4.43 -1.62
CA GLU A 214 27.36 -3.68 -0.52
C GLU A 214 26.18 -4.45 0.09
N ASN A 215 26.17 -4.52 1.41
CA ASN A 215 25.19 -5.26 2.17
C ASN A 215 25.06 -4.69 3.58
N GLY A 216 24.04 -5.17 4.29
CA GLY A 216 23.83 -4.79 5.67
C GLY A 216 22.63 -5.46 6.29
N THR A 217 22.22 -4.95 7.44
CA THR A 217 21.05 -5.42 8.20
C THR A 217 19.96 -4.36 8.21
N TRP A 218 18.74 -4.76 8.54
CA TRP A 218 17.65 -3.82 8.75
C TRP A 218 16.67 -4.33 9.80
N GLU A 219 16.00 -3.39 10.47
CA GLU A 219 14.90 -3.65 11.39
C GLU A 219 13.71 -2.77 11.00
N GLY A 220 12.52 -3.37 10.94
CA GLY A 220 11.24 -2.70 10.75
C GLY A 220 10.37 -2.81 12.00
N THR A 221 9.80 -1.68 12.41
CA THR A 221 8.84 -1.59 13.52
C THR A 221 7.55 -0.92 13.06
N ARG A 222 6.44 -1.18 13.75
CA ARG A 222 5.17 -0.51 13.45
C ARG A 222 5.18 0.91 14.01
N PRO A 223 4.77 1.94 13.25
CA PRO A 223 4.51 3.25 13.82
C PRO A 223 3.33 3.16 14.80
N THR A 224 3.29 4.04 15.79
CA THR A 224 2.34 4.03 16.93
C THR A 224 0.88 4.29 16.57
N SER A 225 0.51 4.33 15.28
CA SER A 225 -0.85 4.54 14.81
C SER A 225 -1.61 3.21 14.72
N LYS A 226 -2.66 3.05 15.54
CA LYS A 226 -3.62 1.95 15.42
C LYS A 226 -4.89 2.45 14.74
N ALA A 227 -5.43 1.67 13.81
CA ALA A 227 -6.77 1.94 13.30
C ALA A 227 -7.80 1.88 14.42
N ALA A 228 -8.73 2.85 14.43
CA ALA A 228 -9.97 2.71 15.17
C ALA A 228 -10.85 1.69 14.43
N VAL A 229 -10.71 0.41 14.78
CA VAL A 229 -11.66 -0.63 14.37
C VAL A 229 -13.02 -0.32 15.01
N PRO A 230 -14.15 -0.43 14.29
CA PRO A 230 -15.48 -0.21 14.87
C PRO A 230 -15.65 -1.05 16.14
N PRO A 231 -15.83 -0.45 17.33
CA PRO A 231 -15.70 -1.16 18.62
C PRO A 231 -16.75 -2.24 18.91
N ALA A 232 -17.79 -2.40 18.08
CA ALA A 232 -18.98 -3.14 18.47
C ALA A 232 -19.77 -3.74 17.29
N THR A 233 -19.14 -4.10 16.17
CA THR A 233 -19.86 -4.66 15.01
C THR A 233 -19.20 -5.93 14.53
N GLU A 234 -20.00 -6.98 14.37
CA GLU A 234 -19.57 -8.24 13.77
C GLU A 234 -19.04 -7.97 12.35
N SER A 235 -17.81 -8.43 12.09
CA SER A 235 -17.24 -8.37 10.74
C SER A 235 -17.86 -9.45 9.87
N VAL A 236 -18.17 -9.13 8.63
CA VAL A 236 -18.72 -10.04 7.62
C VAL A 236 -17.80 -10.13 6.42
N ALA A 237 -17.82 -11.29 5.75
CA ALA A 237 -17.02 -11.51 4.55
C ALA A 237 -17.57 -10.71 3.36
N LEU A 238 -16.69 -9.98 2.68
CA LEU A 238 -16.98 -9.33 1.40
C LEU A 238 -16.58 -10.25 0.27
N PHE A 239 -17.53 -10.64 -0.57
CA PHE A 239 -17.29 -11.51 -1.72
C PHE A 239 -17.37 -10.75 -3.04
N GLU A 240 -16.55 -11.19 -3.98
CA GLU A 240 -16.74 -10.89 -5.40
C GLU A 240 -17.80 -11.82 -5.99
N TRP A 241 -18.68 -11.27 -6.81
CA TRP A 241 -19.67 -11.96 -7.62
C TRP A 241 -19.41 -11.64 -9.08
N ARG A 242 -19.52 -12.64 -9.96
CA ARG A 242 -19.25 -12.49 -11.39
C ARG A 242 -20.44 -12.94 -12.24
N ARG A 243 -20.70 -12.23 -13.34
CA ARG A 243 -21.65 -12.61 -14.39
C ARG A 243 -21.07 -12.19 -15.74
N GLY A 244 -20.47 -13.13 -16.46
CA GLY A 244 -19.61 -12.79 -17.60
C GLY A 244 -18.45 -11.90 -17.14
N ASP A 245 -18.31 -10.74 -17.76
CA ASP A 245 -17.30 -9.73 -17.44
C ASP A 245 -17.71 -8.79 -16.30
N GLU A 246 -18.99 -8.79 -15.91
CA GLU A 246 -19.50 -7.96 -14.82
C GLU A 246 -19.02 -8.46 -13.46
N ARG A 247 -18.66 -7.52 -12.59
CA ARG A 247 -18.26 -7.77 -11.20
C ARG A 247 -19.14 -6.99 -10.23
N ARG A 248 -19.49 -7.63 -9.12
CA ARG A 248 -20.19 -7.02 -7.99
C ARG A 248 -19.53 -7.45 -6.69
N TYR A 249 -19.50 -6.55 -5.71
CA TYR A 249 -18.97 -6.83 -4.38
C TYR A 249 -20.09 -6.73 -3.35
N SER A 250 -20.31 -7.79 -2.58
CA SER A 250 -21.43 -7.89 -1.65
C SER A 250 -21.08 -8.73 -0.43
N ILE A 251 -21.70 -8.37 0.70
CA ILE A 251 -21.68 -9.13 1.95
C ILE A 251 -22.79 -10.18 2.02
N GLU A 252 -23.71 -10.18 1.04
CA GLU A 252 -24.78 -11.15 0.94
C GLU A 252 -24.24 -12.54 0.60
N THR A 253 -24.84 -13.56 1.22
CA THR A 253 -24.43 -14.95 0.99
C THR A 253 -25.04 -15.53 -0.28
N SER A 254 -26.16 -14.96 -0.75
CA SER A 254 -26.84 -15.25 -2.01
C SER A 254 -27.31 -13.94 -2.67
N LEU A 255 -27.40 -13.94 -4.01
CA LEU A 255 -28.05 -12.85 -4.76
C LEU A 255 -29.36 -13.39 -5.34
N SER A 256 -30.41 -12.57 -5.32
CA SER A 256 -31.72 -12.92 -5.90
C SER A 256 -31.71 -12.92 -7.43
N GLU A 257 -30.78 -12.19 -8.04
CA GLU A 257 -30.57 -12.13 -9.49
C GLU A 257 -29.91 -13.41 -10.00
N SER A 258 -30.46 -13.98 -11.08
CA SER A 258 -29.88 -15.15 -11.73
C SER A 258 -28.59 -14.83 -12.50
N GLY A 259 -27.74 -15.84 -12.68
CA GLY A 259 -26.52 -15.76 -13.48
C GLY A 259 -25.27 -15.25 -12.74
N TRP A 260 -25.39 -14.85 -11.48
CA TRP A 260 -24.24 -14.46 -10.65
C TRP A 260 -23.59 -15.66 -9.98
N THR A 261 -22.26 -15.75 -10.09
CA THR A 261 -21.43 -16.76 -9.40
C THR A 261 -20.54 -16.07 -8.36
N ARG A 262 -20.62 -16.52 -7.11
CA ARG A 262 -19.77 -16.02 -6.01
C ARG A 262 -18.36 -16.60 -6.11
N ALA A 263 -17.34 -15.79 -5.86
CA ALA A 263 -15.99 -16.28 -5.62
C ALA A 263 -15.96 -17.20 -4.39
N ALA A 264 -15.12 -18.24 -4.45
CA ALA A 264 -15.00 -19.21 -3.36
C ALA A 264 -14.38 -18.59 -2.10
N ARG A 265 -13.38 -17.74 -2.27
CA ARG A 265 -12.68 -17.04 -1.18
C ARG A 265 -13.18 -15.59 -1.08
N PRO A 266 -13.41 -15.07 0.13
CA PRO A 266 -13.74 -13.66 0.30
C PRO A 266 -12.54 -12.79 0.01
N LEU A 267 -12.79 -11.56 -0.46
CA LEU A 267 -11.75 -10.56 -0.71
C LEU A 267 -11.14 -10.07 0.60
N CYS A 268 -12.01 -9.79 1.58
CA CYS A 268 -11.66 -9.29 2.90
C CYS A 268 -12.87 -9.42 3.84
N ARG A 269 -12.76 -8.89 5.06
CA ARG A 269 -13.86 -8.75 6.01
C ARG A 269 -14.13 -7.27 6.31
N VAL A 270 -15.38 -6.88 6.15
CA VAL A 270 -15.91 -5.53 6.36
C VAL A 270 -16.95 -5.56 7.48
N TRP A 271 -17.58 -4.42 7.80
CA TRP A 271 -18.62 -4.37 8.83
C TRP A 271 -19.99 -4.15 8.20
N ARG A 272 -21.05 -4.68 8.82
CA ARG A 272 -22.42 -4.35 8.38
C ARG A 272 -22.71 -2.88 8.67
N GLY A 273 -23.31 -2.18 7.71
CA GLY A 273 -23.96 -0.90 7.99
C GLY A 273 -25.17 -1.12 8.90
N LYS A 274 -25.45 -0.14 9.75
CA LYS A 274 -26.72 -0.08 10.49
C LYS A 274 -27.84 0.40 9.57
#